data_AF-A0A7C1KDC5-F1
#
_entry.id   AF-A0A7C1KDC5-F1
#
_cell.length_a   1.000
_cell.length_b   1.000
_cell.length_c   1.000
_cell.angle_alpha   90.00
_cell.angle_beta   90.00
_cell.angle_gamma   90.00
#
_symmetry.space_group_name_H-M   'P 1'
#
loop_
_entity.id
_entity.type
_entity.pdbx_description
1 polymer ?
#
loop_
_entity_poly.entity_id
_entity_poly.type
_entity_poly.pdbx_seq_one_letter_code
_entity_poly.pdbx_strand_id
1 'polypeptide(L)'
;MAATPVPPGEGCLNARRPGPGPGSSPPGAGRPWQTPGRGPPRCGAPRSRPAASPAAAASGPARRVPSPEGWPPAGYSRCRLGTLPGQYPARPGALPRWRAARSARPGGCAAHPDPAEAAVWSSWASRPYTTGKTAEAAAMVTRHAPRVGFLGPEGTFTHETVELAAAQLGWAEPVYLPFPSGLAALGAVARGEVDHAVVAVATSLGGDRMAEAQAIEHLGLTVLTAIQRVCHYHLLGLPGATLADITVVRSNPKALADCRTRLAALLPSATLEHTASTAMAVQSVAAAGRPELAAVGTAAAGRRYGLMTLAENIEDDPDNWTRWLVVTRSAGP
;
A
#
# COMPACT_ATOMS: atom_id res chain seq x y z
N MET A 1 38.70 -13.21 36.82
CA MET A 1 39.80 -13.05 37.80
C MET A 1 40.82 -12.07 37.24
N ALA A 2 40.77 -10.82 37.68
CA ALA A 2 41.81 -9.77 37.60
C ALA A 2 41.19 -8.55 38.33
N ALA A 3 41.94 -7.85 39.19
CA ALA A 3 41.35 -6.95 40.17
C ALA A 3 41.99 -5.55 40.16
N THR A 4 41.13 -4.52 40.10
CA THR A 4 41.30 -3.13 40.60
C THR A 4 42.47 -2.29 40.01
N PRO A 5 42.49 -0.93 40.10
CA PRO A 5 42.14 -0.10 41.26
C PRO A 5 41.11 1.05 41.02
N VAL A 6 40.60 1.56 42.14
CA VAL A 6 39.87 2.83 42.29
C VAL A 6 40.75 3.81 43.08
N PRO A 7 40.80 5.10 42.72
CA PRO A 7 41.16 6.18 43.65
C PRO A 7 39.92 7.03 44.04
N PRO A 8 39.77 7.43 45.31
CA PRO A 8 38.71 8.35 45.75
C PRO A 8 39.15 9.82 45.68
N GLY A 9 38.18 10.73 45.56
CA GLY A 9 38.37 12.17 45.67
C GLY A 9 37.25 12.82 46.48
N GLU A 10 37.66 13.45 47.58
CA GLU A 10 37.10 14.60 48.33
C GLU A 10 35.90 15.35 47.70
N GLY A 11 34.95 15.93 48.44
CA GLY A 11 34.82 16.14 49.89
C GLY A 11 33.61 17.08 50.14
N CYS A 12 32.98 17.02 51.31
CA CYS A 12 31.80 17.86 51.61
C CYS A 12 32.16 19.34 51.82
N LEU A 13 31.26 20.27 51.46
CA LEU A 13 30.94 21.44 52.30
C LEU A 13 29.64 22.18 51.87
N ASN A 14 28.95 22.74 52.86
CA ASN A 14 27.61 23.33 52.83
C ASN A 14 27.42 24.59 51.96
N ALA A 15 26.23 24.77 51.37
CA ALA A 15 25.47 26.03 51.47
C ALA A 15 23.97 25.95 51.07
N ARG A 16 23.09 26.22 52.05
CA ARG A 16 21.83 27.00 51.98
C ARG A 16 20.84 26.76 50.81
N ARG A 17 19.71 26.11 51.12
CA ARG A 17 18.42 26.31 50.43
C ARG A 17 17.64 27.48 51.08
N PRO A 18 16.91 28.32 50.33
CA PRO A 18 15.78 29.09 50.84
C PRO A 18 14.48 28.27 50.71
N GLY A 19 13.65 28.25 51.75
CA GLY A 19 12.29 27.70 51.71
C GLY A 19 11.22 28.79 51.51
N PRO A 20 10.02 28.46 51.04
CA PRO A 20 8.90 29.40 50.95
C PRO A 20 8.25 29.62 52.33
N GLY A 21 7.93 30.89 52.65
CA GLY A 21 7.23 31.28 53.89
C GLY A 21 5.70 31.20 53.81
N PRO A 22 4.98 31.14 54.95
CA PRO A 22 3.52 30.94 55.00
C PRO A 22 2.71 32.23 55.24
N GLY A 23 1.39 32.19 54.95
CA GLY A 23 0.42 33.23 55.30
C GLY A 23 -1.03 32.73 55.13
N SER A 24 -1.97 33.17 55.98
CA SER A 24 -3.16 32.36 56.34
C SER A 24 -4.55 33.03 56.19
N SER A 25 -5.43 32.32 55.48
CA SER A 25 -6.85 32.03 55.83
C SER A 25 -8.00 33.09 55.72
N PRO A 26 -9.27 32.63 55.55
CA PRO A 26 -10.45 33.38 55.01
C PRO A 26 -11.43 33.81 56.17
N PRO A 27 -12.73 34.24 56.00
CA PRO A 27 -13.68 34.10 54.86
C PRO A 27 -14.69 35.25 54.57
N GLY A 28 -15.58 35.03 53.59
CA GLY A 28 -16.80 35.84 53.34
C GLY A 28 -17.69 35.28 52.21
N ALA A 29 -19.01 35.14 52.44
CA ALA A 29 -19.98 34.61 51.48
C ALA A 29 -21.07 35.63 51.12
N GLY A 30 -21.61 35.57 49.89
CA GLY A 30 -22.74 36.39 49.45
C GLY A 30 -23.23 36.02 48.04
N ARG A 31 -24.54 35.81 47.88
CA ARG A 31 -25.19 35.43 46.59
C ARG A 31 -25.84 36.67 45.90
N PRO A 32 -26.89 36.56 45.07
CA PRO A 32 -26.77 36.80 43.62
C PRO A 32 -27.66 37.96 43.12
N TRP A 33 -27.61 38.25 41.80
CA TRP A 33 -28.61 39.11 41.14
C TRP A 33 -29.33 38.37 40.00
N GLN A 34 -30.60 38.69 39.82
CA GLN A 34 -31.59 37.88 39.11
C GLN A 34 -31.91 38.38 37.69
N THR A 35 -32.55 37.51 36.89
CA THR A 35 -33.30 37.86 35.67
C THR A 35 -34.67 38.48 36.03
N PRO A 36 -35.35 39.17 35.09
CA PRO A 36 -36.24 38.50 34.10
C PRO A 36 -36.09 39.11 32.68
N GLY A 37 -36.63 38.56 31.58
CA GLY A 37 -37.46 37.39 31.36
C GLY A 37 -38.54 37.68 30.29
N ARG A 38 -38.57 36.93 29.18
CA ARG A 38 -39.73 36.76 28.26
C ARG A 38 -39.53 35.52 27.38
N GLY A 39 -40.60 34.73 27.22
CA GLY A 39 -40.55 33.40 26.62
C GLY A 39 -40.73 33.34 25.09
N PRO A 40 -40.74 32.12 24.51
CA PRO A 40 -40.79 31.89 23.07
C PRO A 40 -42.22 31.69 22.54
N PRO A 41 -42.45 31.83 21.23
CA PRO A 41 -43.55 31.18 20.53
C PRO A 41 -43.13 29.81 19.97
N ARG A 42 -44.05 28.85 19.93
CA ARG A 42 -43.85 27.49 19.40
C ARG A 42 -45.03 27.11 18.50
N CYS A 43 -44.75 26.21 17.54
CA CYS A 43 -45.70 25.36 16.79
C CYS A 43 -46.55 26.03 15.68
N GLY A 44 -46.59 25.36 14.50
CA GLY A 44 -47.38 25.80 13.34
C GLY A 44 -47.13 25.01 12.04
N ALA A 45 -47.29 23.69 12.06
CA ALA A 45 -47.62 22.88 10.88
C ALA A 45 -49.13 22.51 10.96
N PRO A 46 -49.85 22.05 9.90
CA PRO A 46 -49.36 21.50 8.61
C PRO A 46 -50.17 21.93 7.35
N ARG A 47 -49.80 21.41 6.16
CA ARG A 47 -50.67 20.67 5.18
C ARG A 47 -49.98 20.47 3.82
N SER A 48 -50.62 19.69 2.94
CA SER A 48 -49.96 18.84 1.94
C SER A 48 -50.54 18.93 0.50
N ARG A 49 -49.66 18.73 -0.50
CA ARG A 49 -49.92 18.23 -1.89
C ARG A 49 -50.74 19.13 -2.86
N PRO A 50 -50.72 18.87 -4.20
CA PRO A 50 -49.68 18.27 -5.07
C PRO A 50 -49.50 19.03 -6.44
N ALA A 51 -48.88 18.38 -7.44
CA ALA A 51 -48.82 18.71 -8.89
C ALA A 51 -47.91 19.89 -9.31
N ALA A 52 -47.32 19.94 -10.51
CA ALA A 52 -47.03 18.93 -11.55
C ALA A 52 -45.92 19.47 -12.50
N SER A 53 -45.27 18.60 -13.30
CA SER A 53 -44.44 19.04 -14.43
C SER A 53 -45.31 19.60 -15.58
N PRO A 54 -44.74 20.48 -16.42
CA PRO A 54 -44.48 20.06 -17.81
C PRO A 54 -43.10 20.48 -18.34
N ALA A 55 -42.77 20.03 -19.56
CA ALA A 55 -41.48 20.19 -20.23
C ALA A 55 -41.50 21.20 -21.40
N ALA A 56 -40.34 21.41 -22.04
CA ALA A 56 -40.09 22.20 -23.28
C ALA A 56 -40.25 23.74 -23.14
N ALA A 57 -39.47 24.63 -23.78
CA ALA A 57 -38.27 24.57 -24.64
C ALA A 57 -37.47 25.93 -24.49
N ALA A 58 -36.43 26.33 -25.24
CA ALA A 58 -35.80 25.81 -26.45
C ALA A 58 -34.29 26.16 -26.60
N SER A 59 -33.54 25.19 -27.15
CA SER A 59 -32.36 25.24 -28.04
C SER A 59 -31.70 26.58 -28.47
N GLY A 60 -30.37 26.65 -28.30
CA GLY A 60 -29.41 27.48 -29.04
C GLY A 60 -28.14 26.66 -29.39
N PRO A 61 -27.33 27.02 -30.41
CA PRO A 61 -26.63 26.02 -31.22
C PRO A 61 -25.30 25.50 -30.64
N ALA A 62 -25.13 24.17 -30.69
CA ALA A 62 -23.87 23.50 -30.40
C ALA A 62 -22.87 23.64 -31.56
N ARG A 63 -21.61 23.99 -31.25
CA ARG A 63 -20.50 23.97 -32.21
C ARG A 63 -20.09 22.54 -32.52
N ARG A 64 -19.91 22.22 -33.80
CA ARG A 64 -19.34 20.93 -34.25
C ARG A 64 -17.85 20.88 -33.91
N VAL A 65 -17.39 19.76 -33.36
CA VAL A 65 -15.97 19.39 -33.24
C VAL A 65 -15.71 18.29 -34.28
N PRO A 66 -14.59 18.31 -35.04
CA PRO A 66 -14.28 17.26 -36.02
C PRO A 66 -13.79 15.98 -35.33
N SER A 67 -14.18 14.82 -35.85
CA SER A 67 -13.59 13.53 -35.48
C SER A 67 -12.19 13.37 -36.07
N PRO A 68 -11.22 12.78 -35.37
CA PRO A 68 -9.99 12.28 -35.97
C PRO A 68 -10.23 10.88 -36.56
N GLU A 69 -10.14 10.77 -37.88
CA GLU A 69 -9.91 9.48 -38.56
C GLU A 69 -8.44 9.07 -38.38
N GLY A 70 -8.13 7.77 -38.33
CA GLY A 70 -6.73 7.32 -38.38
C GLY A 70 -6.29 6.13 -37.52
N TRP A 71 -7.17 5.21 -37.13
CA TRP A 71 -6.78 3.93 -36.52
C TRP A 71 -7.32 2.75 -37.36
N PRO A 72 -6.50 1.74 -37.71
CA PRO A 72 -6.97 0.57 -38.46
C PRO A 72 -7.84 -0.33 -37.58
N PRO A 73 -8.93 -0.93 -38.11
CA PRO A 73 -9.85 -1.75 -37.32
C PRO A 73 -9.23 -3.11 -36.96
N ALA A 74 -9.19 -3.41 -35.66
CA ALA A 74 -8.84 -4.75 -35.17
C ALA A 74 -9.94 -5.76 -35.55
N GLY A 75 -9.58 -6.76 -36.37
CA GLY A 75 -10.49 -7.79 -36.84
C GLY A 75 -10.90 -8.78 -35.75
N TYR A 76 -12.09 -8.58 -35.16
CA TYR A 76 -12.71 -9.60 -34.29
C TYR A 76 -13.49 -10.63 -35.12
N SER A 77 -12.87 -11.79 -35.31
CA SER A 77 -13.50 -12.96 -35.93
C SER A 77 -14.68 -13.46 -35.07
N ARG A 78 -15.90 -13.44 -35.63
CA ARG A 78 -17.10 -14.00 -34.98
C ARG A 78 -16.98 -15.52 -34.85
N CYS A 79 -16.70 -16.04 -33.65
CA CYS A 79 -17.00 -17.43 -33.34
C CYS A 79 -18.52 -17.64 -33.35
N ARG A 80 -19.01 -18.50 -34.26
CA ARG A 80 -20.41 -18.93 -34.26
C ARG A 80 -20.66 -19.82 -33.05
N LEU A 81 -21.62 -19.45 -32.21
CA LEU A 81 -22.18 -20.36 -31.20
C LEU A 81 -22.93 -21.49 -31.91
N GLY A 82 -22.36 -22.69 -31.88
CA GLY A 82 -23.05 -23.92 -32.27
C GLY A 82 -23.95 -24.40 -31.15
N THR A 83 -25.25 -24.52 -31.43
CA THR A 83 -26.26 -25.05 -30.50
C THR A 83 -26.09 -26.55 -30.28
N LEU A 84 -26.13 -27.00 -29.03
CA LEU A 84 -26.44 -28.39 -28.67
C LEU A 84 -27.45 -28.41 -27.49
N PRO A 85 -28.40 -29.37 -27.46
CA PRO A 85 -29.55 -29.35 -26.55
C PRO A 85 -29.23 -29.91 -25.16
N GLY A 86 -30.11 -29.65 -24.18
CA GLY A 86 -29.85 -29.88 -22.75
C GLY A 86 -30.57 -31.06 -22.08
N GLN A 87 -30.09 -31.31 -20.86
CA GLN A 87 -30.77 -31.89 -19.66
C GLN A 87 -31.43 -33.29 -19.73
N TYR A 88 -30.92 -34.25 -18.94
CA TYR A 88 -31.47 -34.71 -17.62
C TYR A 88 -30.61 -35.89 -17.05
N PRO A 89 -30.81 -36.46 -15.82
CA PRO A 89 -29.68 -36.60 -14.88
C PRO A 89 -29.25 -38.02 -14.44
N ALA A 90 -28.00 -38.07 -13.97
CA ALA A 90 -27.39 -38.93 -12.92
C ALA A 90 -27.83 -40.41 -12.69
N ARG A 91 -26.83 -41.32 -12.74
CA ARG A 91 -26.66 -42.44 -11.80
C ARG A 91 -25.18 -42.66 -11.44
N PRO A 92 -24.83 -43.10 -10.22
CA PRO A 92 -23.45 -43.23 -9.76
C PRO A 92 -22.87 -44.65 -9.99
N GLY A 93 -21.53 -44.74 -10.07
CA GLY A 93 -20.78 -45.98 -9.80
C GLY A 93 -20.12 -46.68 -11.00
N ALA A 94 -18.99 -46.14 -11.49
CA ALA A 94 -17.91 -46.93 -12.11
C ALA A 94 -16.65 -46.05 -12.27
N LEU A 95 -15.50 -46.48 -11.73
CA LEU A 95 -14.19 -45.87 -12.01
C LEU A 95 -13.58 -46.52 -13.26
N PRO A 96 -13.32 -45.79 -14.36
CA PRO A 96 -12.61 -46.33 -15.51
C PRO A 96 -11.11 -46.43 -15.24
N ARG A 97 -10.52 -47.61 -15.47
CA ARG A 97 -9.07 -47.83 -15.40
C ARG A 97 -8.37 -47.11 -16.55
N TRP A 98 -7.37 -46.28 -16.24
CA TRP A 98 -6.51 -45.67 -17.24
C TRP A 98 -5.59 -46.72 -17.89
N ARG A 99 -5.79 -47.01 -19.17
CA ARG A 99 -4.78 -47.64 -20.03
C ARG A 99 -4.11 -46.54 -20.87
N ALA A 100 -2.79 -46.56 -20.92
CA ALA A 100 -2.02 -45.64 -21.75
C ALA A 100 -2.23 -45.94 -23.25
N ALA A 101 -2.58 -44.90 -24.02
CA ALA A 101 -2.55 -44.91 -25.47
C ALA A 101 -1.57 -43.83 -25.94
N ARG A 102 -0.66 -44.18 -26.85
CA ARG A 102 0.32 -43.25 -27.42
C ARG A 102 -0.23 -42.58 -28.67
N SER A 103 0.30 -41.38 -28.94
CA SER A 103 0.43 -40.74 -30.25
C SER A 103 -0.83 -40.56 -31.12
N ALA A 104 -1.32 -39.32 -31.17
CA ALA A 104 -1.71 -38.67 -32.41
C ALA A 104 -1.26 -37.20 -32.36
N ARG A 105 -0.49 -36.74 -33.35
CA ARG A 105 -0.19 -35.31 -33.55
C ARG A 105 -1.27 -34.70 -34.45
N PRO A 106 -1.91 -33.58 -34.08
CA PRO A 106 -2.49 -32.65 -35.03
C PRO A 106 -1.46 -31.56 -35.36
N GLY A 107 -1.15 -31.37 -36.63
CA GLY A 107 -0.44 -30.16 -37.09
C GLY A 107 -1.40 -28.98 -37.11
N GLY A 108 -0.94 -27.81 -36.65
CA GLY A 108 -1.69 -26.56 -36.69
C GLY A 108 -0.74 -25.39 -36.43
N CYS A 109 -0.74 -24.40 -37.31
CA CYS A 109 0.26 -23.34 -37.32
C CYS A 109 0.14 -22.42 -36.10
N ALA A 110 0.97 -22.66 -35.09
CA ALA A 110 1.41 -21.60 -34.18
C ALA A 110 2.64 -20.94 -34.81
N ALA A 111 2.55 -19.65 -35.15
CA ALA A 111 3.73 -18.84 -35.35
C ALA A 111 4.42 -18.71 -33.98
N HIS A 112 5.44 -19.54 -33.74
CA HIS A 112 6.33 -19.30 -32.61
C HIS A 112 7.02 -17.95 -32.82
N PRO A 113 7.06 -17.06 -31.81
CA PRO A 113 7.92 -15.89 -31.88
C PRO A 113 9.36 -16.34 -32.10
N ASP A 114 10.15 -15.50 -32.76
CA ASP A 114 11.54 -15.81 -33.07
C ASP A 114 12.29 -16.18 -31.78
N PRO A 115 13.06 -17.29 -31.71
CA PRO A 115 13.89 -17.60 -30.56
C PRO A 115 14.87 -16.46 -30.18
N ALA A 116 15.18 -15.54 -31.11
CA ALA A 116 15.88 -14.30 -30.81
C ALA A 116 15.04 -13.27 -30.03
N GLU A 117 13.73 -13.15 -30.28
CA GLU A 117 12.83 -12.29 -29.49
C GLU A 117 12.54 -12.90 -28.11
N ALA A 118 12.34 -14.21 -28.04
CA ALA A 118 12.14 -14.92 -26.77
C ALA A 118 13.32 -14.77 -25.79
N ALA A 119 14.54 -14.54 -26.30
CA ALA A 119 15.74 -14.31 -25.50
C ALA A 119 15.81 -12.89 -24.88
N VAL A 120 15.03 -11.92 -25.36
CA VAL A 120 15.03 -10.54 -24.82
C VAL A 120 14.24 -10.45 -23.50
N TRP A 121 13.25 -11.33 -23.30
CA TRP A 121 12.45 -11.44 -22.07
C TRP A 121 13.12 -12.25 -20.96
N SER A 122 14.34 -11.85 -20.61
CA SER A 122 14.90 -12.17 -19.29
C SER A 122 13.98 -11.59 -18.21
N SER A 123 13.51 -12.44 -17.29
CA SER A 123 12.59 -12.03 -16.21
C SER A 123 13.13 -10.84 -15.43
N TRP A 124 12.25 -9.90 -15.07
CA TRP A 124 12.60 -8.71 -14.31
C TRP A 124 13.10 -9.07 -12.89
N ALA A 125 12.60 -10.18 -12.34
CA ALA A 125 13.15 -10.82 -11.15
C ALA A 125 14.64 -11.19 -11.26
N SER A 126 15.13 -11.55 -12.46
CA SER A 126 16.47 -12.10 -12.68
C SER A 126 17.43 -11.16 -13.42
N ARG A 127 16.93 -10.05 -13.99
CA ARG A 127 17.77 -9.08 -14.72
C ARG A 127 18.88 -8.51 -13.82
N PRO A 128 20.15 -8.56 -14.25
CA PRO A 128 21.24 -7.85 -13.59
C PRO A 128 21.18 -6.37 -14.00
N TYR A 129 20.59 -5.52 -13.16
CA TYR A 129 20.77 -4.08 -13.26
C TYR A 129 22.18 -3.76 -12.79
N THR A 130 23.13 -3.84 -13.72
CA THR A 130 24.52 -3.45 -13.46
C THR A 130 24.55 -1.97 -13.11
N THR A 131 25.37 -1.62 -12.12
CA THR A 131 25.66 -0.25 -11.71
C THR A 131 26.51 0.51 -12.75
N GLY A 132 26.38 0.17 -14.04
CA GLY A 132 27.29 0.58 -15.12
C GLY A 132 27.19 2.03 -15.58
N LYS A 133 26.27 2.83 -15.01
CA LYS A 133 26.17 4.29 -15.20
C LYS A 133 25.99 5.04 -13.86
N THR A 134 26.27 4.41 -12.72
CA THR A 134 25.89 4.99 -11.42
C THR A 134 26.81 6.09 -10.93
N ALA A 135 28.07 6.14 -11.37
CA ALA A 135 29.01 7.16 -10.87
C ALA A 135 28.49 8.59 -11.14
N GLU A 136 28.18 8.93 -12.39
CA GLU A 136 27.71 10.28 -12.75
C GLU A 136 26.23 10.50 -12.39
N ALA A 137 25.39 9.48 -12.50
CA ALA A 137 23.96 9.59 -12.16
C ALA A 137 23.70 9.69 -10.65
N ALA A 138 24.54 9.08 -9.80
CA ALA A 138 24.49 9.23 -8.33
C ALA A 138 25.35 10.40 -7.83
N ALA A 139 26.43 10.78 -8.54
CA ALA A 139 27.20 11.99 -8.24
C ALA A 139 26.54 13.27 -8.78
N MET A 140 25.32 13.21 -9.33
CA MET A 140 24.45 14.39 -9.42
C MET A 140 24.04 14.77 -7.99
N VAL A 141 24.95 15.47 -7.30
CA VAL A 141 24.71 16.11 -6.00
C VAL A 141 23.50 17.02 -6.17
N THR A 142 22.35 16.52 -5.74
CA THR A 142 21.11 17.27 -5.73
C THR A 142 21.32 18.48 -4.83
N ARG A 143 21.20 19.68 -5.41
CA ARG A 143 21.41 20.96 -4.69
C ARG A 143 20.31 21.25 -3.66
N HIS A 144 19.42 20.28 -3.45
CA HIS A 144 18.23 20.30 -2.60
C HIS A 144 17.97 18.87 -2.11
N ALA A 145 17.17 18.73 -1.05
CA ALA A 145 16.60 17.47 -0.61
C ALA A 145 16.00 16.67 -1.80
N PRO A 146 16.34 15.38 -2.00
CA PRO A 146 15.72 14.56 -3.04
C PRO A 146 14.24 14.31 -2.78
N ARG A 147 13.39 14.54 -3.77
CA ARG A 147 11.96 14.20 -3.73
C ARG A 147 11.77 12.80 -4.28
N VAL A 148 11.21 11.89 -3.49
CA VAL A 148 11.13 10.46 -3.83
C VAL A 148 9.67 9.99 -3.86
N GLY A 149 9.18 9.64 -5.04
CA GLY A 149 7.84 9.11 -5.26
C GLY A 149 7.73 7.61 -4.96
N PHE A 150 6.64 7.17 -4.33
CA PHE A 150 6.44 5.75 -4.01
C PHE A 150 4.95 5.34 -3.97
N LEU A 151 4.67 4.04 -4.04
CA LEU A 151 3.31 3.52 -3.83
C LEU A 151 2.88 3.71 -2.35
N GLY A 152 1.98 4.67 -2.13
CA GLY A 152 1.50 5.04 -0.81
C GLY A 152 0.39 4.15 -0.23
N PRO A 153 -0.13 4.50 0.97
CA PRO A 153 0.34 5.60 1.83
C PRO A 153 1.62 5.21 2.61
N GLU A 154 2.04 6.04 3.55
CA GLU A 154 3.15 5.70 4.45
C GLU A 154 2.89 4.40 5.23
N GLY A 155 3.91 3.56 5.37
CA GLY A 155 3.82 2.26 6.04
C GLY A 155 3.55 1.07 5.12
N THR A 156 3.54 1.27 3.80
CA THR A 156 3.67 0.15 2.85
C THR A 156 5.11 -0.40 2.86
N PHE A 157 5.32 -1.63 2.40
CA PHE A 157 6.68 -2.15 2.17
C PHE A 157 7.48 -1.28 1.19
N THR A 158 6.82 -0.62 0.24
CA THR A 158 7.46 0.35 -0.65
C THR A 158 7.96 1.56 0.14
N HIS A 159 7.23 2.05 1.15
CA HIS A 159 7.72 3.13 2.00
C HIS A 159 8.99 2.74 2.77
N GLU A 160 9.01 1.57 3.40
CA GLU A 160 10.24 1.07 4.06
C GLU A 160 11.40 0.94 3.08
N THR A 161 11.12 0.51 1.85
CA THR A 161 12.14 0.36 0.80
C THR A 161 12.65 1.71 0.29
N VAL A 162 11.84 2.78 0.38
CA VAL A 162 12.27 4.17 0.12
C VAL A 162 13.18 4.67 1.24
N GLU A 163 12.80 4.47 2.51
CA GLU A 163 13.62 4.81 3.68
C GLU A 163 14.99 4.10 3.59
N LEU A 164 15.02 2.83 3.17
CA LEU A 164 16.26 2.07 2.93
C LEU A 164 17.05 2.54 1.70
N ALA A 165 16.39 2.87 0.59
CA ALA A 165 17.04 3.40 -0.61
C ALA A 165 17.77 4.72 -0.32
N ALA A 166 17.13 5.62 0.45
CA ALA A 166 17.73 6.87 0.88
C ALA A 166 19.01 6.64 1.70
N ALA A 167 18.97 5.71 2.67
CA ALA A 167 20.13 5.37 3.48
C ALA A 167 21.27 4.75 2.64
N GLN A 168 20.95 3.88 1.68
CA GLN A 168 21.94 3.25 0.80
C GLN A 168 22.58 4.23 -0.20
N LEU A 169 21.83 5.22 -0.66
CA LEU A 169 22.28 6.22 -1.65
C LEU A 169 22.83 7.50 -1.01
N GLY A 170 22.86 7.59 0.33
CA GLY A 170 23.39 8.75 1.05
C GLY A 170 22.55 10.03 0.89
N TRP A 171 21.24 9.89 0.65
CA TRP A 171 20.34 11.03 0.48
C TRP A 171 20.11 11.74 1.82
N ALA A 172 20.53 13.01 1.92
CA ALA A 172 20.27 13.87 3.07
C ALA A 172 18.85 14.46 3.01
N GLU A 173 18.12 14.38 4.12
CA GLU A 173 16.77 14.95 4.31
C GLU A 173 15.79 14.72 3.13
N PRO A 174 15.63 13.50 2.61
CA PRO A 174 14.75 13.22 1.47
C PRO A 174 13.27 13.48 1.79
N VAL A 175 12.54 14.03 0.81
CA VAL A 175 11.09 14.28 0.91
C VAL A 175 10.34 13.12 0.25
N TYR A 176 9.69 12.28 1.06
CA TYR A 176 8.91 11.14 0.57
C TYR A 176 7.51 11.57 0.14
N LEU A 177 7.09 11.19 -1.07
CA LEU A 177 5.83 11.59 -1.67
C LEU A 177 4.99 10.36 -2.08
N PRO A 178 3.86 10.10 -1.40
CA PRO A 178 3.01 8.95 -1.71
C PRO A 178 2.17 9.19 -2.98
N PHE A 179 2.15 8.19 -3.86
CA PHE A 179 1.35 8.13 -5.08
C PHE A 179 0.34 6.97 -5.03
N PRO A 180 -0.79 7.07 -5.76
CA PRO A 180 -1.83 6.03 -5.77
C PRO A 180 -1.41 4.73 -6.50
N SER A 181 -0.35 4.77 -7.31
CA SER A 181 0.20 3.59 -8.01
C SER A 181 1.69 3.75 -8.29
N GLY A 182 2.40 2.64 -8.52
CA GLY A 182 3.79 2.67 -8.99
C GLY A 182 3.91 3.41 -10.34
N LEU A 183 2.97 3.18 -11.26
CA LEU A 183 2.87 3.89 -12.54
C LEU A 183 2.73 5.41 -12.38
N ALA A 184 1.96 5.87 -11.39
CA ALA A 184 1.81 7.30 -11.10
C ALA A 184 3.13 7.92 -10.61
N ALA A 185 3.88 7.21 -9.75
CA ALA A 185 5.22 7.63 -9.31
C ALA A 185 6.23 7.67 -10.48
N LEU A 186 6.24 6.67 -11.37
CA LEU A 186 7.07 6.67 -12.59
C LEU A 186 6.74 7.85 -13.51
N GLY A 187 5.45 8.12 -13.72
CA GLY A 187 5.01 9.28 -14.50
C GLY A 187 5.43 10.61 -13.86
N ALA A 188 5.42 10.70 -12.52
CA ALA A 188 5.88 11.89 -11.80
C ALA A 188 7.40 12.11 -11.96
N VAL A 189 8.21 11.05 -11.94
CA VAL A 189 9.64 11.13 -12.29
C VAL A 189 9.80 11.64 -13.72
N ALA A 190 9.10 11.05 -14.69
CA ALA A 190 9.20 11.45 -16.11
C ALA A 190 8.84 12.93 -16.33
N ARG A 191 7.86 13.46 -15.58
CA ARG A 191 7.46 14.88 -15.62
C ARG A 191 8.36 15.82 -14.77
N GLY A 192 9.30 15.29 -13.98
CA GLY A 192 10.15 16.07 -13.08
C GLY A 192 9.46 16.58 -11.80
N GLU A 193 8.26 16.07 -11.50
CA GLU A 193 7.50 16.37 -10.27
C GLU A 193 8.18 15.78 -9.03
N VAL A 194 8.91 14.68 -9.21
CA VAL A 194 9.81 14.08 -8.23
C VAL A 194 11.14 13.74 -8.92
N ASP A 195 12.20 13.60 -8.13
CA ASP A 195 13.56 13.38 -8.63
C ASP A 195 13.83 11.88 -8.83
N HIS A 196 13.28 11.06 -7.91
CA HIS A 196 13.38 9.61 -7.94
C HIS A 196 12.04 8.94 -7.68
N ALA A 197 11.90 7.67 -8.06
CA ALA A 197 10.83 6.81 -7.56
C ALA A 197 11.34 5.43 -7.17
N VAL A 198 10.64 4.81 -6.21
CA VAL A 198 10.88 3.42 -5.81
C VAL A 198 9.64 2.60 -6.14
N VAL A 199 9.78 1.61 -7.02
CA VAL A 199 8.66 0.81 -7.53
C VAL A 199 8.95 -0.68 -7.48
N ALA A 200 7.96 -1.47 -7.07
CA ALA A 200 8.04 -2.92 -7.12
C ALA A 200 7.95 -3.39 -8.58
N VAL A 201 8.86 -4.27 -9.00
CA VAL A 201 8.90 -4.85 -10.36
C VAL A 201 8.76 -6.37 -10.38
N ALA A 202 8.97 -7.05 -9.27
CA ALA A 202 8.76 -8.49 -9.15
C ALA A 202 8.43 -8.90 -7.71
N THR A 203 7.73 -10.03 -7.55
CA THR A 203 7.41 -10.67 -6.27
C THR A 203 7.52 -12.19 -6.44
N SER A 204 7.98 -12.94 -5.44
CA SER A 204 8.08 -14.41 -5.58
C SER A 204 6.72 -15.07 -5.80
N LEU A 205 5.69 -14.65 -5.04
CA LEU A 205 4.34 -15.21 -5.11
C LEU A 205 3.47 -14.65 -6.25
N GLY A 206 3.79 -13.45 -6.77
CA GLY A 206 2.99 -12.76 -7.79
C GLY A 206 3.67 -12.58 -9.14
N GLY A 207 4.92 -13.01 -9.29
CA GLY A 207 5.72 -12.86 -10.51
C GLY A 207 6.13 -11.42 -10.81
N ASP A 208 6.48 -11.18 -12.08
CA ASP A 208 6.89 -9.87 -12.58
C ASP A 208 5.71 -8.91 -12.71
N ARG A 209 5.87 -7.68 -12.21
CA ARG A 209 4.92 -6.57 -12.35
C ARG A 209 5.14 -5.87 -13.69
N MET A 210 4.70 -6.54 -14.75
CA MET A 210 5.00 -6.20 -16.14
C MET A 210 4.65 -4.75 -16.53
N ALA A 211 3.60 -4.16 -15.95
CA ALA A 211 3.19 -2.79 -16.27
C ALA A 211 4.22 -1.75 -15.77
N GLU A 212 4.65 -1.86 -14.51
CA GLU A 212 5.70 -0.99 -13.95
C GLU A 212 7.04 -1.20 -14.65
N ALA A 213 7.40 -2.45 -14.94
CA ALA A 213 8.57 -2.82 -15.72
C ALA A 213 8.60 -2.15 -17.11
N GLN A 214 7.53 -2.31 -17.90
CA GLN A 214 7.39 -1.69 -19.23
C GLN A 214 7.36 -0.16 -19.16
N ALA A 215 6.74 0.42 -18.12
CA ALA A 215 6.71 1.87 -17.94
C ALA A 215 8.09 2.48 -17.70
N ILE A 216 9.01 1.77 -17.03
CA ILE A 216 10.41 2.23 -16.87
C ILE A 216 11.10 2.34 -18.24
N GLU A 217 10.96 1.33 -19.10
CA GLU A 217 11.55 1.34 -20.45
C GLU A 217 10.89 2.39 -21.34
N HIS A 218 9.55 2.44 -21.38
CA HIS A 218 8.79 3.33 -22.26
C HIS A 218 8.97 4.82 -21.91
N LEU A 219 9.11 5.14 -20.62
CA LEU A 219 9.36 6.52 -20.16
C LEU A 219 10.87 6.90 -20.22
N GLY A 220 11.74 6.01 -20.69
CA GLY A 220 13.18 6.27 -20.80
C GLY A 220 13.86 6.55 -19.45
N LEU A 221 13.40 5.89 -18.38
CA LEU A 221 13.90 6.11 -17.03
C LEU A 221 15.16 5.28 -16.76
N THR A 222 16.11 5.86 -16.04
CA THR A 222 17.35 5.18 -15.64
C THR A 222 17.15 4.50 -14.28
N VAL A 223 17.52 3.21 -14.19
CA VAL A 223 17.58 2.47 -12.92
C VAL A 223 18.91 2.79 -12.22
N LEU A 224 18.84 3.29 -10.98
CA LEU A 224 20.00 3.59 -10.14
C LEU A 224 20.48 2.36 -9.36
N THR A 225 19.54 1.63 -8.76
CA THR A 225 19.82 0.41 -7.99
C THR A 225 18.56 -0.46 -7.88
N ALA A 226 18.74 -1.71 -7.44
CA ALA A 226 17.65 -2.64 -7.14
C ALA A 226 17.75 -3.09 -5.69
N ILE A 227 16.61 -3.14 -4.99
CA ILE A 227 16.51 -3.61 -3.60
C ILE A 227 15.56 -4.81 -3.59
N GLN A 228 16.01 -5.94 -3.06
CA GLN A 228 15.17 -7.13 -2.85
C GLN A 228 15.10 -7.43 -1.36
N ARG A 229 13.90 -7.66 -0.84
CA ARG A 229 13.66 -7.99 0.58
C ARG A 229 12.53 -9.00 0.71
N VAL A 230 12.62 -9.82 1.76
CA VAL A 230 11.49 -10.59 2.27
C VAL A 230 10.45 -9.65 2.90
N CYS A 231 9.18 -9.94 2.68
CA CYS A 231 8.04 -9.12 3.10
C CYS A 231 7.27 -9.80 4.24
N HIS A 232 7.67 -9.53 5.48
CA HIS A 232 6.99 -10.06 6.67
C HIS A 232 5.69 -9.30 6.97
N TYR A 233 4.62 -10.05 7.21
CA TYR A 233 3.34 -9.55 7.67
C TYR A 233 3.19 -9.79 9.18
N HIS A 234 2.60 -8.82 9.87
CA HIS A 234 2.35 -8.89 11.30
C HIS A 234 0.86 -8.66 11.56
N LEU A 235 0.30 -9.36 12.55
CA LEU A 235 -1.01 -9.04 13.10
C LEU A 235 -0.83 -7.90 14.11
N LEU A 236 -1.46 -6.77 13.84
CA LEU A 236 -1.31 -5.51 14.58
C LEU A 236 -2.63 -5.12 15.23
N GLY A 237 -2.62 -4.83 16.52
CA GLY A 237 -3.79 -4.40 17.30
C GLY A 237 -3.46 -3.23 18.21
N LEU A 238 -4.45 -2.74 18.96
CA LEU A 238 -4.22 -1.65 19.90
C LEU A 238 -3.33 -2.08 21.08
N PRO A 239 -2.61 -1.14 21.71
CA PRO A 239 -1.92 -1.39 22.96
C PRO A 239 -2.87 -1.98 24.01
N GLY A 240 -2.52 -3.15 24.54
CA GLY A 240 -3.33 -3.89 25.53
C GLY A 240 -4.40 -4.81 24.96
N ALA A 241 -4.66 -4.82 23.64
CA ALA A 241 -5.51 -5.82 23.02
C ALA A 241 -4.83 -7.21 23.01
N THR A 242 -5.62 -8.26 23.13
CA THR A 242 -5.18 -9.66 23.08
C THR A 242 -5.77 -10.38 21.85
N LEU A 243 -5.25 -11.56 21.51
CA LEU A 243 -5.84 -12.38 20.44
C LEU A 243 -7.30 -12.78 20.72
N ALA A 244 -7.71 -12.86 21.99
CA ALA A 244 -9.08 -13.20 22.37
C ALA A 244 -10.09 -12.07 22.12
N ASP A 245 -9.63 -10.81 22.03
CA ASP A 245 -10.48 -9.65 21.76
C ASP A 245 -10.81 -9.53 20.27
N ILE A 246 -9.94 -10.03 19.39
CA ILE A 246 -10.01 -9.77 17.94
C ILE A 246 -11.16 -10.53 17.29
N THR A 247 -12.14 -9.79 16.76
CA THR A 247 -13.28 -10.32 16.00
C THR A 247 -13.26 -9.93 14.52
N VAL A 248 -12.44 -8.92 14.14
CA VAL A 248 -12.30 -8.46 12.76
C VAL A 248 -10.84 -8.18 12.43
N VAL A 249 -10.37 -8.69 11.29
CA VAL A 249 -9.02 -8.44 10.77
C VAL A 249 -9.09 -7.72 9.43
N ARG A 250 -8.39 -6.59 9.31
CA ARG A 250 -8.36 -5.75 8.10
C ARG A 250 -7.05 -5.88 7.33
N SER A 251 -7.11 -6.03 6.01
CA SER A 251 -5.97 -5.73 5.13
C SER A 251 -6.34 -5.69 3.65
N ASN A 252 -5.34 -5.45 2.80
CA ASN A 252 -5.46 -5.68 1.37
C ASN A 252 -5.76 -7.18 1.09
N PRO A 253 -6.63 -7.51 0.13
CA PRO A 253 -6.96 -8.91 -0.22
C PRO A 253 -5.74 -9.82 -0.45
N LYS A 254 -4.65 -9.30 -1.04
CA LYS A 254 -3.40 -10.06 -1.24
C LYS A 254 -2.75 -10.43 0.09
N ALA A 255 -2.64 -9.49 1.03
CA ALA A 255 -2.04 -9.75 2.34
C ALA A 255 -2.88 -10.72 3.18
N LEU A 256 -4.21 -10.64 3.11
CA LEU A 256 -5.10 -11.61 3.76
C LEU A 256 -4.98 -13.01 3.15
N ALA A 257 -4.83 -13.10 1.82
CA ALA A 257 -4.60 -14.36 1.14
C ALA A 257 -3.23 -14.97 1.46
N ASP A 258 -2.20 -14.12 1.60
CA ASP A 258 -0.83 -14.50 1.94
C ASP A 258 -0.67 -14.96 3.39
N CYS A 259 -1.60 -14.62 4.30
CA CYS A 259 -1.56 -14.99 5.73
C CYS A 259 -2.70 -15.93 6.14
N ARG A 260 -3.42 -16.49 5.17
CA ARG A 260 -4.72 -17.15 5.40
C ARG A 260 -4.62 -18.32 6.37
N THR A 261 -3.59 -19.14 6.25
CA THR A 261 -3.43 -20.35 7.09
C THR A 261 -3.11 -19.96 8.52
N ARG A 262 -2.23 -18.96 8.72
CA ARG A 262 -1.89 -18.47 10.06
C ARG A 262 -3.06 -17.72 10.72
N LEU A 263 -3.79 -16.90 9.98
CA LEU A 263 -5.00 -16.21 10.47
C LEU A 263 -6.08 -17.20 10.91
N ALA A 264 -6.35 -18.25 10.13
CA ALA A 264 -7.32 -19.28 10.50
C ALA A 264 -6.93 -20.05 11.77
N ALA A 265 -5.62 -20.22 12.03
CA ALA A 265 -5.11 -20.88 13.23
C ALA A 265 -5.13 -19.96 14.48
N LEU A 266 -4.86 -18.67 14.32
CA LEU A 266 -4.84 -17.69 15.43
C LEU A 266 -6.25 -17.20 15.80
N LEU A 267 -7.10 -16.99 14.79
CA LEU A 267 -8.39 -16.29 14.89
C LEU A 267 -9.48 -17.01 14.07
N PRO A 268 -9.85 -18.26 14.42
CA PRO A 268 -10.74 -19.11 13.61
C PRO A 268 -12.16 -18.56 13.41
N SER A 269 -12.57 -17.59 14.23
CA SER A 269 -13.90 -16.96 14.17
C SER A 269 -13.88 -15.49 13.71
N ALA A 270 -12.72 -14.94 13.35
CA ALA A 270 -12.64 -13.53 12.97
C ALA A 270 -13.12 -13.28 11.53
N THR A 271 -13.84 -12.17 11.34
CA THR A 271 -14.23 -11.69 10.01
C THR A 271 -13.05 -11.01 9.32
N LEU A 272 -12.80 -11.33 8.05
CA LEU A 272 -11.78 -10.66 7.25
C LEU A 272 -12.39 -9.50 6.44
N GLU A 273 -11.91 -8.27 6.66
CA GLU A 273 -12.37 -7.06 5.98
C GLU A 273 -11.31 -6.52 5.01
N HIS A 274 -11.73 -6.16 3.79
CA HIS A 274 -10.83 -5.70 2.73
C HIS A 274 -10.57 -4.19 2.79
N THR A 275 -9.31 -3.79 2.62
CA THR A 275 -8.86 -2.40 2.45
C THR A 275 -8.07 -2.23 1.15
N ALA A 276 -7.86 -0.98 0.72
CA ALA A 276 -7.07 -0.73 -0.50
C ALA A 276 -5.57 -1.04 -0.31
N SER A 277 -5.03 -0.89 0.90
CA SER A 277 -3.64 -1.27 1.24
C SER A 277 -3.51 -1.76 2.68
N THR A 278 -2.43 -2.48 2.96
CA THR A 278 -2.03 -2.92 4.31
C THR A 278 -1.87 -1.73 5.26
N ALA A 279 -1.18 -0.68 4.80
CA ALA A 279 -1.00 0.55 5.57
C ALA A 279 -2.35 1.26 5.88
N MET A 280 -3.30 1.29 4.93
CA MET A 280 -4.64 1.81 5.19
C MET A 280 -5.42 0.98 6.21
N ALA A 281 -5.21 -0.34 6.28
CA ALA A 281 -5.81 -1.16 7.34
C ALA A 281 -5.26 -0.77 8.71
N VAL A 282 -3.94 -0.65 8.85
CA VAL A 282 -3.28 -0.21 10.08
C VAL A 282 -3.80 1.16 10.52
N GLN A 283 -3.84 2.14 9.60
CA GLN A 283 -4.44 3.46 9.84
C GLN A 283 -5.90 3.35 10.31
N SER A 284 -6.71 2.51 9.65
CA SER A 284 -8.14 2.37 9.99
C SER A 284 -8.40 1.74 11.37
N VAL A 285 -7.51 0.86 11.83
CA VAL A 285 -7.60 0.22 13.15
C VAL A 285 -7.14 1.19 14.24
N ALA A 286 -6.02 1.88 14.01
CA ALA A 286 -5.54 2.94 14.89
C ALA A 286 -6.58 4.06 15.07
N ALA A 287 -7.16 4.54 13.97
CA ALA A 287 -8.17 5.59 13.98
C ALA A 287 -9.51 5.13 14.60
N ALA A 288 -9.85 3.84 14.52
CA ALA A 288 -11.07 3.30 15.11
C ALA A 288 -10.99 3.16 16.64
N GLY A 289 -9.80 2.97 17.22
CA GLY A 289 -9.63 2.92 18.67
C GLY A 289 -10.37 1.78 19.38
N ARG A 290 -10.73 0.71 18.65
CA ARG A 290 -11.46 -0.47 19.16
C ARG A 290 -10.56 -1.70 19.31
N PRO A 291 -10.54 -2.37 20.48
CA PRO A 291 -9.68 -3.53 20.72
C PRO A 291 -10.10 -4.75 19.91
N GLU A 292 -11.35 -4.83 19.45
CA GLU A 292 -11.82 -5.98 18.67
C GLU A 292 -11.35 -5.99 17.21
N LEU A 293 -10.64 -4.95 16.78
CA LEU A 293 -10.11 -4.78 15.44
C LEU A 293 -8.59 -5.01 15.41
N ALA A 294 -8.13 -5.83 14.46
CA ALA A 294 -6.72 -5.96 14.11
C ALA A 294 -6.49 -5.65 12.63
N ALA A 295 -5.25 -5.36 12.26
CA ALA A 295 -4.80 -5.19 10.88
C ALA A 295 -3.67 -6.16 10.55
N VAL A 296 -3.62 -6.67 9.32
CA VAL A 296 -2.39 -7.26 8.78
C VAL A 296 -1.59 -6.18 8.08
N GLY A 297 -0.35 -5.94 8.52
CA GLY A 297 0.52 -4.90 7.98
C GLY A 297 1.97 -5.09 8.36
N THR A 298 2.81 -4.10 8.06
CA THR A 298 4.24 -4.15 8.40
C THR A 298 4.47 -3.68 9.84
N ALA A 299 5.50 -4.18 10.52
CA ALA A 299 5.85 -3.72 11.85
C ALA A 299 6.20 -2.21 11.89
N ALA A 300 6.70 -1.63 10.79
CA ALA A 300 6.96 -0.20 10.69
C ALA A 300 5.65 0.61 10.64
N ALA A 301 4.62 0.14 9.93
CA ALA A 301 3.29 0.73 9.97
C ALA A 301 2.69 0.67 11.39
N GLY A 302 2.80 -0.47 12.06
CA GLY A 302 2.33 -0.64 13.44
C GLY A 302 2.91 0.44 14.37
N ARG A 303 4.25 0.56 14.41
CA ARG A 303 4.93 1.61 15.18
C ARG A 303 4.52 3.03 14.78
N ARG A 304 4.44 3.32 13.47
CA ARG A 304 4.08 4.65 12.93
C ARG A 304 2.68 5.11 13.34
N TYR A 305 1.74 4.18 13.52
CA TYR A 305 0.34 4.46 13.88
C TYR A 305 -0.04 4.03 15.30
N GLY A 306 0.94 3.74 16.17
CA GLY A 306 0.68 3.43 17.59
C GLY A 306 0.02 2.08 17.86
N LEU A 307 0.09 1.12 16.93
CA LEU A 307 -0.35 -0.27 17.14
C LEU A 307 0.79 -1.15 17.64
N MET A 308 0.44 -2.19 18.39
CA MET A 308 1.35 -3.23 18.86
C MET A 308 1.19 -4.51 18.04
N THR A 309 2.28 -5.27 17.92
CA THR A 309 2.24 -6.59 17.30
C THR A 309 1.64 -7.63 18.24
N LEU A 310 0.56 -8.27 17.80
CA LEU A 310 -0.09 -9.39 18.48
C LEU A 310 0.46 -10.75 18.02
N ALA A 311 0.90 -10.84 16.76
CA ALA A 311 1.62 -11.99 16.21
C ALA A 311 2.58 -11.53 15.11
N GLU A 312 3.80 -12.05 15.14
CA GLU A 312 4.86 -11.76 14.16
C GLU A 312 4.85 -12.79 13.02
N ASN A 313 5.32 -12.34 11.85
CA ASN A 313 5.63 -13.16 10.66
C ASN A 313 4.52 -14.19 10.35
N ILE A 314 3.33 -13.66 10.06
CA ILE A 314 2.10 -14.44 9.88
C ILE A 314 1.81 -14.82 8.42
N GLU A 315 2.71 -14.53 7.50
CA GLU A 315 2.71 -15.07 6.15
C GLU A 315 2.76 -16.61 6.12
N ASP A 316 2.05 -17.21 5.16
CA ASP A 316 2.03 -18.64 4.88
C ASP A 316 3.34 -19.10 4.18
N ASP A 317 4.08 -18.18 3.55
CA ASP A 317 5.39 -18.39 2.91
C ASP A 317 6.42 -17.37 3.46
N PRO A 318 7.37 -17.79 4.32
CA PRO A 318 8.35 -16.90 4.94
C PRO A 318 9.46 -16.43 3.99
N ASP A 319 9.60 -17.04 2.80
CA ASP A 319 10.56 -16.64 1.78
C ASP A 319 9.94 -15.68 0.73
N ASN A 320 8.72 -15.19 0.99
CA ASN A 320 8.00 -14.25 0.13
C ASN A 320 8.76 -12.91 -0.02
N TRP A 321 9.53 -12.78 -1.11
CA TRP A 321 10.30 -11.58 -1.41
C TRP A 321 9.63 -10.70 -2.46
N THR A 322 9.94 -9.41 -2.39
CA THR A 322 9.63 -8.41 -3.42
C THR A 322 10.92 -7.73 -3.85
N ARG A 323 11.02 -7.43 -5.15
CA ARG A 323 12.13 -6.68 -5.76
C ARG A 323 11.62 -5.32 -6.23
N TRP A 324 12.24 -4.27 -5.73
CA TRP A 324 12.02 -2.88 -6.12
C TRP A 324 13.19 -2.34 -6.93
N LEU A 325 12.91 -1.42 -7.84
CA LEU A 325 13.92 -0.60 -8.51
C LEU A 325 13.81 0.84 -8.02
N VAL A 326 14.97 1.47 -7.79
CA VAL A 326 15.09 2.92 -7.62
C VAL A 326 15.38 3.51 -8.99
N VAL A 327 14.53 4.41 -9.47
CA VAL A 327 14.64 5.01 -10.80
C VAL A 327 14.74 6.52 -10.73
N THR A 328 15.35 7.10 -11.76
CA THR A 328 15.51 8.54 -12.00
C THR A 328 15.22 8.87 -13.46
N ARG A 329 15.04 10.16 -13.79
CA ARG A 329 15.10 10.60 -15.18
C ARG A 329 16.51 10.33 -15.71
N SER A 330 16.61 9.82 -16.94
CA SER A 330 17.90 9.73 -17.62
C SER A 330 18.49 11.13 -17.75
N ALA A 331 19.76 11.28 -17.37
CA ALA A 331 20.54 12.43 -17.81
C ALA A 331 20.57 12.42 -19.34
N GLY A 332 20.18 13.53 -19.97
CA GLY A 332 20.35 13.69 -21.41
C GLY A 332 21.83 13.66 -21.78
N PRO A 333 22.16 13.35 -23.04
CA PRO A 333 23.51 13.53 -23.57
C PRO A 333 23.92 15.02 -23.59
#